data_AF-A0A2C9UGJ0-F1
#
_entry.id   AF-A0A2C9UGJ0-F1
#
_cell.length_a   1.000
_cell.length_b   1.000
_cell.length_c   1.000
_cell.angle_alpha   90.00
_cell.angle_beta   90.00
_cell.angle_gamma   90.00
#
_symmetry.space_group_name_H-M   'P 1'
#
loop_
_entity.id
_entity.type
_entity.pdbx_description
1 polymer ?
#
loop_
_entity_poly.entity_id
_entity_poly.type
_entity_poly.pdbx_seq_one_letter_code
_entity_poly.pdbx_strand_id
1 'polypeptide(L)'
;MHAYNRIPSSGHSTPSPPQSPLRSPRYRHGGSRSKRFNPASHPPGRTLAHRLAWLLLSVLLRRQGIFLFAPLIYISGMLLYMGTVSFDVVPVIKHKPAPGSVYRSPQIYRKLRPEMDADNSSADALSTIWKHSYKGGEWRSCVNKSSGGLPESNGYIYVEANGGLNQQRTSICNAVAVAGFLNATLLIPNFHFHSIWRDPSKFRDIYDEDYFISTLENDVRVVDKIPLYLMERFDHNMTNVYNFRVKAWSSIHYYKEVVLPRLLEEKVIRISPFANRLSFDAPPAVQRLRCLANYEALRFSNPILTLGEALVSRMKERSVNHGGKYVSVHLRFEEDMVAFSCCVFDGGEQEEKDMIAARERGWKGKFTKPGRTIRPGAIRLNGKCPLTPLEVGLMLRGMGFDKNTFIFLASGKIYNAEKYMAPLLEMFPNMLTKEMLASEDELAPFKNYSSRMAAIDYTICLHSEVFVTTQGGNFPHFLMGHRRFLYGGHSKTIRPDKRKLALLFDNPNIGWKSFKRHMLNMRSHSDSKGFELKRPNDSIYSFPCPDCMCRMNKTDSRSLAP
;
A
#
# COMPACT_ATOMS: atom_id res chain seq x y z
N MET A 1 22.80 -7.05 -17.41
CA MET A 1 23.18 -5.66 -17.04
C MET A 1 22.03 -5.03 -16.27
N HIS A 2 22.26 -4.77 -14.99
CA HIS A 2 21.22 -4.49 -13.98
C HIS A 2 20.96 -2.98 -13.84
N ALA A 3 19.68 -2.60 -13.90
CA ALA A 3 19.21 -1.27 -13.49
C ALA A 3 18.58 -1.34 -12.09
N TYR A 4 19.23 -0.67 -11.13
CA TYR A 4 18.72 -0.39 -9.80
C TYR A 4 17.66 0.71 -9.85
N ASN A 5 16.43 0.43 -9.42
CA ASN A 5 15.44 1.47 -9.10
C ASN A 5 15.43 1.68 -7.57
N ARG A 6 16.07 2.75 -7.12
CA ARG A 6 15.92 3.31 -5.77
C ARG A 6 14.67 4.18 -5.73
N ILE A 7 13.83 3.95 -4.72
CA ILE A 7 12.78 4.87 -4.27
C ILE A 7 13.42 5.77 -3.19
N PRO A 8 13.21 7.09 -3.21
CA PRO A 8 13.78 7.99 -2.21
C PRO A 8 13.00 7.88 -0.89
N SER A 9 13.73 7.63 0.19
CA SER A 9 13.31 7.78 1.58
C SER A 9 14.12 8.94 2.15
N SER A 10 13.52 10.12 2.28
CA SER A 10 14.10 11.21 3.08
C SER A 10 14.00 10.85 4.56
N GLY A 11 15.15 10.60 5.20
CA GLY A 11 15.30 10.53 6.67
C GLY A 11 15.38 11.91 7.30
N HIS A 12 15.93 12.14 8.49
CA HIS A 12 16.52 11.29 9.52
C HIS A 12 16.52 12.13 10.81
N SER A 13 16.43 11.48 11.97
CA SER A 13 16.99 11.97 13.22
C SER A 13 17.64 10.78 13.92
N THR A 14 18.97 10.73 13.91
CA THR A 14 19.80 9.74 14.61
C THR A 14 20.71 10.47 15.60
N PRO A 15 20.84 10.01 16.86
CA PRO A 15 21.86 10.50 17.78
C PRO A 15 23.21 9.79 17.56
N SER A 16 24.27 10.50 17.94
CA SER A 16 25.70 10.18 17.83
C SER A 16 26.14 8.90 18.58
N PRO A 17 27.23 8.23 18.15
CA PRO A 17 27.86 7.13 18.88
C PRO A 17 28.78 7.61 20.02
N PRO A 18 29.01 6.80 21.07
CA PRO A 18 29.90 7.14 22.18
C PRO A 18 31.39 6.89 21.87
N GLN A 19 32.24 7.56 22.65
CA GLN A 19 33.70 7.60 22.57
C GLN A 19 34.41 6.29 22.95
N SER A 20 35.55 6.06 22.32
CA SER A 20 36.55 5.02 22.62
C SER A 20 37.35 5.34 23.90
N PRO A 21 37.70 4.34 24.75
CA PRO A 21 38.61 4.56 25.86
C PRO A 21 40.09 4.47 25.47
N LEU A 22 40.87 5.28 26.17
CA LEU A 22 42.30 5.54 26.00
C LEU A 22 43.21 4.47 26.63
N ARG A 23 44.36 4.32 25.98
CA ARG A 23 45.70 3.89 26.44
C ARG A 23 45.89 3.47 27.91
N SER A 24 46.39 2.25 28.06
CA SER A 24 47.15 1.71 29.20
C SER A 24 48.56 2.32 29.36
N PRO A 25 49.06 2.57 30.59
CA PRO A 25 50.47 2.86 30.83
C PRO A 25 51.31 1.61 31.18
N ARG A 26 52.50 1.57 30.58
CA ARG A 26 53.65 0.70 30.87
C ARG A 26 54.09 0.81 32.34
N TYR A 27 54.34 -0.31 33.00
CA TYR A 27 55.15 -0.38 34.22
C TYR A 27 56.54 -0.98 33.93
N ARG A 28 57.55 -0.32 34.52
CA ARG A 28 58.99 -0.54 34.40
C ARG A 28 59.47 -1.64 35.37
N HIS A 29 60.56 -2.31 34.96
CA HIS A 29 61.41 -3.17 35.78
C HIS A 29 62.36 -2.38 36.71
N GLY A 30 62.60 -2.97 37.88
CA GLY A 30 63.70 -2.74 38.82
C GLY A 30 63.35 -3.48 40.12
N GLY A 31 64.14 -4.32 40.78
CA GLY A 31 65.57 -4.61 40.74
C GLY A 31 66.08 -4.63 42.19
N SER A 32 66.74 -5.73 42.61
CA SER A 32 67.43 -5.95 43.91
C SER A 32 66.51 -6.38 45.08
N ARG A 33 66.81 -7.40 45.92
CA ARG A 33 68.07 -7.69 46.64
C ARG A 33 68.05 -9.10 47.25
N SER A 34 69.21 -9.75 47.34
CA SER A 34 69.48 -11.05 47.96
C SER A 34 69.67 -10.95 49.49
N LYS A 35 69.36 -12.02 50.23
CA LYS A 35 70.02 -12.39 51.49
C LYS A 35 70.19 -13.92 51.57
N ARG A 36 71.46 -14.33 51.71
CA ARG A 36 71.94 -15.67 52.11
C ARG A 36 72.05 -15.73 53.63
N PHE A 37 71.82 -16.90 54.26
CA PHE A 37 72.65 -17.46 55.35
C PHE A 37 72.34 -18.96 55.60
N ASN A 38 73.18 -19.77 54.96
CA ASN A 38 73.89 -21.03 55.28
C ASN A 38 73.96 -21.61 56.75
N PRO A 39 74.61 -22.80 57.01
CA PRO A 39 73.96 -24.09 57.35
C PRO A 39 74.61 -24.88 58.53
N ALA A 40 74.06 -26.06 58.88
CA ALA A 40 74.73 -27.27 59.46
C ALA A 40 73.62 -28.28 59.85
N SER A 41 73.73 -29.61 59.77
CA SER A 41 74.85 -30.55 59.98
C SER A 41 74.63 -31.90 59.25
N HIS A 42 75.64 -32.78 59.34
CA HIS A 42 76.09 -33.89 58.47
C HIS A 42 75.32 -35.26 58.58
N PRO A 43 75.68 -36.31 57.78
CA PRO A 43 74.80 -37.28 57.10
C PRO A 43 74.72 -38.67 57.79
N PRO A 44 74.02 -39.70 57.23
CA PRO A 44 74.77 -40.74 56.48
C PRO A 44 73.98 -41.59 55.43
N GLY A 45 74.74 -42.33 54.60
CA GLY A 45 74.45 -43.71 54.16
C GLY A 45 73.53 -43.97 52.95
N ARG A 46 74.09 -44.15 51.74
CA ARG A 46 73.35 -44.63 50.55
C ARG A 46 73.17 -46.15 50.59
N THR A 47 71.91 -46.61 50.59
CA THR A 47 71.51 -48.02 50.71
C THR A 47 71.16 -48.67 49.36
N LEU A 48 71.17 -50.01 49.35
CA LEU A 48 70.94 -50.94 48.24
C LEU A 48 69.68 -50.63 47.38
N ALA A 49 68.67 -50.00 47.98
CA ALA A 49 67.45 -49.56 47.31
C ALA A 49 67.70 -48.55 46.18
N HIS A 50 68.72 -47.70 46.30
CA HIS A 50 69.05 -46.70 45.29
C HIS A 50 69.68 -47.33 44.04
N ARG A 51 70.31 -48.50 44.17
CA ARG A 51 70.87 -49.27 43.04
C ARG A 51 69.78 -50.07 42.30
N LEU A 52 68.77 -50.58 43.02
CA LEU A 52 67.60 -51.25 42.44
C LEU A 52 66.66 -50.27 41.72
N ALA A 53 66.48 -49.06 42.26
CA ALA A 53 65.69 -48.01 41.61
C ALA A 53 66.26 -47.61 40.24
N TRP A 54 67.59 -47.57 40.09
CA TRP A 54 68.25 -47.27 38.82
C TRP A 54 68.09 -48.38 37.77
N LEU A 55 68.03 -49.64 38.21
CA LEU A 55 67.75 -50.81 37.35
C LEU A 55 66.28 -50.87 36.89
N LEU A 56 65.33 -50.50 37.76
CA LEU A 56 63.92 -50.37 37.39
C LEU A 56 63.69 -49.21 36.41
N LEU A 57 64.38 -48.08 36.62
CA LEU A 57 64.30 -46.93 35.71
C LEU A 57 64.85 -47.25 34.31
N SER A 58 65.92 -48.04 34.22
CA SER A 58 66.53 -48.43 32.93
C SER A 58 65.70 -49.47 32.15
N VAL A 59 64.94 -50.32 32.85
CA VAL A 59 63.96 -51.24 32.22
C VAL A 59 62.71 -50.48 31.74
N LEU A 60 62.23 -49.50 32.51
CA LEU A 60 61.09 -48.65 32.12
C LEU A 60 61.41 -47.75 30.91
N LEU A 61 62.66 -47.30 30.77
CA LEU A 61 63.13 -46.54 29.60
C LEU A 61 63.24 -47.38 28.32
N ARG A 62 63.26 -48.72 28.41
CA ARG A 62 63.40 -49.63 27.24
C ARG A 62 62.07 -49.94 26.54
N ARG A 63 60.93 -49.45 27.04
CA ARG A 63 59.58 -49.63 26.47
C ARG A 63 58.92 -48.30 26.04
N GLN A 64 59.70 -47.35 25.54
CA GLN A 64 59.23 -46.02 25.12
C GLN A 64 58.29 -46.00 23.90
N GLY A 65 58.11 -47.10 23.17
CA GLY A 65 57.18 -47.15 22.03
C GLY A 65 55.70 -47.05 22.41
N ILE A 66 55.31 -47.54 23.60
CA ILE A 66 53.88 -47.65 23.98
C ILE A 66 53.32 -46.30 24.47
N PHE A 67 54.14 -45.47 25.12
CA PHE A 67 53.71 -44.14 25.58
C PHE A 67 53.58 -43.10 24.46
N LEU A 68 54.15 -43.35 23.26
CA LEU A 68 53.96 -42.48 22.09
C LEU A 68 52.53 -42.57 21.53
N PHE A 69 51.84 -43.69 21.73
CA PHE A 69 50.48 -43.89 21.21
C PHE A 69 49.37 -43.60 22.23
N ALA A 70 49.70 -43.48 23.53
CA ALA A 70 48.72 -43.16 24.57
C ALA A 70 47.96 -41.83 24.34
N PRO A 71 48.60 -40.73 23.90
CA PRO A 71 47.88 -39.50 23.55
C PRO A 71 46.95 -39.68 22.35
N LEU A 72 47.37 -40.47 21.35
CA LEU A 72 46.57 -40.73 20.14
C LEU A 72 45.33 -41.59 20.45
N ILE A 73 45.47 -42.59 21.33
CA ILE A 73 44.36 -43.41 21.80
C ILE A 73 43.40 -42.58 22.66
N TYR A 74 43.93 -41.71 23.53
CA TYR A 74 43.12 -40.80 24.35
C TYR A 74 42.34 -39.80 23.48
N ILE A 75 42.99 -39.19 22.48
CA ILE A 75 42.33 -38.27 21.55
C ILE A 75 41.29 -39.00 20.70
N SER A 76 41.59 -40.20 20.20
CA SER A 76 40.64 -41.03 19.44
C SER A 76 39.43 -41.43 20.29
N GLY A 77 39.64 -41.82 21.55
CA GLY A 77 38.58 -42.09 22.51
C GLY A 77 37.74 -40.86 22.85
N MET A 78 38.37 -39.69 23.02
CA MET A 78 37.67 -38.43 23.23
C MET A 78 36.86 -37.98 22.00
N LEU A 79 37.36 -38.18 20.79
CA LEU A 79 36.63 -37.88 19.56
C LEU A 79 35.45 -38.82 19.33
N LEU A 80 35.59 -40.11 19.65
CA LEU A 80 34.47 -41.07 19.64
C LEU A 80 33.44 -40.77 20.74
N TYR A 81 33.88 -40.34 21.92
CA TYR A 81 33.00 -39.91 23.00
C TYR A 81 32.25 -38.62 22.65
N MET A 82 32.93 -37.61 22.10
CA MET A 82 32.30 -36.37 21.61
C MET A 82 31.42 -36.59 20.38
N GLY A 83 31.65 -37.65 19.60
CA GLY A 83 30.80 -38.07 18.48
C GLY A 83 29.53 -38.83 18.88
N THR A 84 29.47 -39.36 20.11
CA THR A 84 28.29 -40.11 20.63
C THR A 84 27.44 -39.28 21.61
N VAL A 85 27.95 -38.15 22.11
CA VAL A 85 27.17 -37.20 22.92
C VAL A 85 26.56 -36.14 22.02
N SER A 86 25.31 -36.34 21.58
CA SER A 86 24.50 -35.28 20.96
C SER A 86 24.26 -34.16 21.97
N PHE A 87 25.03 -33.07 21.88
CA PHE A 87 24.72 -31.80 22.56
C PHE A 87 23.60 -31.03 21.85
N ASP A 88 22.53 -31.73 21.43
CA ASP A 88 21.30 -31.12 20.91
C ASP A 88 20.36 -30.70 22.06
N VAL A 89 20.91 -30.13 23.12
CA VAL A 89 20.13 -29.30 24.05
C VAL A 89 20.48 -27.85 23.79
N VAL A 90 20.19 -27.40 22.56
CA VAL A 90 20.01 -25.98 22.31
C VAL A 90 18.83 -25.56 23.19
N PRO A 91 18.96 -24.57 24.09
CA PRO A 91 17.79 -24.07 24.81
C PRO A 91 16.79 -23.61 23.74
N VAL A 92 15.61 -24.23 23.73
CA VAL A 92 14.49 -23.76 22.89
C VAL A 92 14.09 -22.40 23.46
N ILE A 93 14.77 -21.33 23.01
CA ILE A 93 14.36 -19.97 23.26
C ILE A 93 13.07 -19.80 22.46
N LYS A 94 11.93 -20.09 23.09
CA LYS A 94 10.62 -19.72 22.56
C LYS A 94 10.54 -18.20 22.60
N HIS A 95 11.07 -17.55 21.56
CA HIS A 95 10.90 -16.13 21.38
C HIS A 95 9.40 -15.84 21.37
N LYS A 96 8.92 -15.12 22.38
CA LYS A 96 7.55 -14.62 22.38
C LYS A 96 7.39 -13.74 21.14
N PRO A 97 6.36 -13.96 20.30
CA PRO A 97 6.08 -13.07 19.19
C PRO A 97 5.96 -11.63 19.68
N ALA A 98 6.48 -10.67 18.90
CA ALA A 98 6.34 -9.27 19.25
C ALA A 98 4.85 -8.88 19.30
N PRO A 99 4.39 -8.06 20.27
CA PRO A 99 3.00 -7.63 20.32
C PRO A 99 2.59 -6.95 19.02
N GLY A 100 1.47 -7.38 18.43
CA GLY A 100 0.94 -6.94 17.14
C GLY A 100 1.43 -7.73 15.93
N SER A 101 2.33 -8.70 16.12
CA SER A 101 2.89 -9.50 15.02
C SER A 101 2.01 -10.70 14.64
N VAL A 102 1.05 -11.07 15.49
CA VAL A 102 0.19 -12.25 15.29
C VAL A 102 -1.27 -11.83 15.06
N TYR A 103 -2.01 -12.65 14.33
CA TYR A 103 -3.46 -12.50 14.16
C TYR A 103 -4.18 -13.21 15.31
N ARG A 104 -4.64 -12.43 16.29
CA ARG A 104 -5.52 -12.92 17.37
C ARG A 104 -6.94 -12.34 17.28
N SER A 105 -7.28 -11.73 16.16
CA SER A 105 -8.57 -11.07 15.92
C SER A 105 -9.78 -11.96 16.27
N PRO A 106 -9.81 -13.29 15.99
CA PRO A 106 -10.90 -14.16 16.43
C PRO A 106 -11.02 -14.29 17.96
N GLN A 107 -9.90 -14.29 18.69
CA GLN A 107 -9.89 -14.34 20.15
C GLN A 107 -10.45 -13.04 20.73
N ILE A 108 -10.03 -11.91 20.15
CA ILE A 108 -10.54 -10.57 20.50
C ILE A 108 -12.04 -10.49 20.22
N TYR A 109 -12.48 -10.96 19.06
CA TYR A 109 -13.88 -10.96 18.67
C TYR A 109 -14.76 -11.68 19.70
N ARG A 110 -14.42 -12.93 20.00
CA ARG A 110 -15.14 -13.74 21.00
C ARG A 110 -15.20 -13.08 22.37
N LYS A 111 -14.10 -12.44 22.80
CA LYS A 111 -14.03 -11.75 24.08
C LYS A 111 -14.90 -10.49 24.12
N LEU A 112 -14.82 -9.66 23.08
CA LEU A 112 -15.46 -8.34 23.07
C LEU A 112 -16.95 -8.40 22.67
N ARG A 113 -17.38 -9.47 21.99
CA ARG A 113 -18.74 -9.60 21.45
C ARG A 113 -19.85 -9.36 22.47
N PRO A 114 -19.85 -9.93 23.69
CA PRO A 114 -20.93 -9.70 24.66
C PRO A 114 -21.10 -8.23 25.04
N GLU A 115 -19.99 -7.54 25.33
CA GLU A 115 -20.00 -6.11 25.66
C GLU A 115 -20.34 -5.24 24.43
N MET A 116 -19.88 -5.64 23.24
CA MET A 116 -20.14 -4.96 21.98
C MET A 116 -21.61 -5.03 21.56
N ASP A 117 -22.28 -6.16 21.79
CA ASP A 117 -23.68 -6.38 21.44
C ASP A 117 -24.62 -5.67 22.44
N ALA A 118 -24.21 -5.59 23.72
CA ALA A 118 -24.92 -4.85 24.75
C ALA A 118 -24.74 -3.32 24.65
N ASP A 119 -23.77 -2.84 23.87
CA ASP A 119 -23.44 -1.42 23.77
C ASP A 119 -24.44 -0.63 22.92
N ASN A 120 -25.32 0.11 23.60
CA ASN A 120 -26.26 1.07 23.03
C ASN A 120 -25.79 2.53 23.15
N SER A 121 -24.56 2.78 23.61
CA SER A 121 -24.08 4.13 23.95
C SER A 121 -23.73 5.00 22.74
N SER A 122 -23.83 4.46 21.52
CA SER A 122 -23.52 5.17 20.29
C SER A 122 -24.78 5.87 19.77
N ALA A 123 -24.86 7.20 19.92
CA ALA A 123 -25.71 7.98 19.01
C ALA A 123 -25.35 7.63 17.56
N ASP A 124 -26.32 7.60 16.64
CA ASP A 124 -26.13 7.17 15.25
C ASP A 124 -24.81 7.71 14.71
N ALA A 125 -23.83 6.81 14.51
CA ALA A 125 -22.49 7.21 14.11
C ALA A 125 -22.52 7.96 12.77
N LEU A 126 -23.49 7.67 11.89
CA LEU A 126 -23.66 8.38 10.62
C LEU A 126 -24.04 9.85 10.82
N SER A 127 -24.75 10.18 11.90
CA SER A 127 -25.13 11.56 12.22
C SER A 127 -24.02 12.37 12.91
N THR A 128 -23.11 11.69 13.62
CA THR A 128 -22.11 12.35 14.50
C THR A 128 -20.66 12.16 14.07
N ILE A 129 -20.39 11.48 12.95
CA ILE A 129 -19.02 11.14 12.54
C ILE A 129 -18.19 12.34 12.12
N TRP A 130 -18.75 13.27 11.35
CA TRP A 130 -18.06 14.44 10.82
C TRP A 130 -18.34 15.64 11.73
N LYS A 131 -17.42 15.91 12.65
CA LYS A 131 -17.57 16.98 13.66
C LYS A 131 -16.68 18.16 13.37
N HIS A 132 -15.55 17.93 12.70
CA HIS A 132 -14.64 18.99 12.35
C HIS A 132 -15.20 19.74 11.15
N SER A 133 -15.34 21.06 11.28
CA SER A 133 -15.42 21.95 10.13
C SER A 133 -14.02 22.46 9.83
N TYR A 134 -13.71 22.67 8.54
CA TYR A 134 -12.45 23.30 8.19
C TYR A 134 -12.45 24.76 8.65
N LYS A 135 -11.49 25.12 9.50
CA LYS A 135 -11.37 26.48 10.06
C LYS A 135 -11.16 27.58 9.00
N GLY A 136 -10.77 27.22 7.77
CA GLY A 136 -10.49 28.15 6.69
C GLY A 136 -11.65 28.41 5.71
N GLY A 137 -12.87 27.94 6.00
CA GLY A 137 -14.04 28.06 5.12
C GLY A 137 -14.20 26.92 4.11
N GLU A 138 -15.34 26.84 3.43
CA GLU A 138 -15.59 25.78 2.46
C GLU A 138 -14.84 25.99 1.15
N TRP A 139 -14.44 24.87 0.53
CA TRP A 139 -13.82 24.86 -0.81
C TRP A 139 -14.89 24.60 -1.87
N ARG A 140 -14.81 25.31 -3.00
CA ARG A 140 -15.65 25.06 -4.18
C ARG A 140 -14.81 24.80 -5.42
N SER A 141 -15.40 24.13 -6.42
CA SER A 141 -14.79 24.06 -7.76
C SER A 141 -14.58 25.47 -8.30
N CYS A 142 -13.40 25.72 -8.83
CA CYS A 142 -13.04 26.97 -9.51
C CYS A 142 -12.10 26.69 -10.69
N VAL A 143 -12.21 25.51 -11.28
CA VAL A 143 -11.37 25.14 -12.42
C VAL A 143 -11.81 25.98 -13.61
N ASN A 144 -11.08 27.06 -13.87
CA ASN A 144 -11.39 27.97 -14.98
C ASN A 144 -11.18 27.25 -16.31
N LYS A 145 -12.22 27.25 -17.13
CA LYS A 145 -12.15 26.92 -18.56
C LYS A 145 -11.60 28.13 -19.30
N SER A 146 -10.74 27.89 -20.29
CA SER A 146 -10.29 28.98 -21.15
C SER A 146 -11.45 29.43 -22.05
N SER A 147 -11.52 30.72 -22.37
CA SER A 147 -12.59 31.31 -23.20
C SER A 147 -12.08 31.81 -24.55
N GLY A 148 -10.83 31.51 -24.90
CA GLY A 148 -10.19 31.91 -26.15
C GLY A 148 -9.97 30.71 -27.08
N GLY A 149 -9.99 30.96 -28.39
CA GLY A 149 -9.66 29.93 -29.38
C GLY A 149 -8.22 29.44 -29.24
N LEU A 150 -8.00 28.16 -29.56
CA LEU A 150 -6.67 27.55 -29.50
C LEU A 150 -5.83 27.95 -30.73
N PRO A 151 -4.53 28.24 -30.57
CA PRO A 151 -3.62 28.51 -31.69
C PRO A 151 -3.41 27.26 -32.56
N GLU A 152 -2.66 27.37 -33.67
CA GLU A 152 -2.34 26.22 -34.53
C GLU A 152 -1.58 25.11 -33.74
N SER A 153 -1.77 23.83 -34.12
CA SER A 153 -1.23 22.70 -33.36
C SER A 153 0.24 22.47 -33.67
N ASN A 154 1.04 22.20 -32.64
CA ASN A 154 2.42 21.75 -32.83
C ASN A 154 2.51 20.32 -33.40
N GLY A 155 1.45 19.51 -33.28
CA GLY A 155 1.37 18.15 -33.82
C GLY A 155 0.30 17.30 -33.13
N TYR A 156 0.35 15.98 -33.32
CA TYR A 156 -0.57 14.99 -32.76
C TYR A 156 0.15 14.07 -31.77
N ILE A 157 -0.40 13.93 -30.57
CA ILE A 157 0.11 13.03 -29.54
C ILE A 157 -0.87 11.88 -29.36
N TYR A 158 -0.38 10.66 -29.59
CA TYR A 158 -1.09 9.43 -29.28
C TYR A 158 -0.55 8.79 -28.00
N VAL A 159 -1.43 8.50 -27.05
CA VAL A 159 -1.09 7.95 -25.73
C VAL A 159 -1.74 6.59 -25.51
N GLU A 160 -0.95 5.65 -24.99
CA GLU A 160 -1.46 4.38 -24.48
C GLU A 160 -1.55 4.39 -22.96
N ALA A 161 -2.78 4.45 -22.47
CA ALA A 161 -3.10 4.34 -21.06
C ALA A 161 -3.07 2.86 -20.65
N ASN A 162 -2.29 2.56 -19.61
CA ASN A 162 -2.02 1.20 -19.15
C ASN A 162 -2.57 0.99 -17.73
N GLY A 163 -2.94 -0.24 -17.42
CA GLY A 163 -3.42 -0.64 -16.09
C GLY A 163 -4.94 -0.62 -15.97
N GLY A 164 -5.44 -0.67 -14.73
CA GLY A 164 -6.88 -0.69 -14.44
C GLY A 164 -7.49 0.72 -14.44
N LEU A 165 -8.80 0.81 -14.28
CA LEU A 165 -9.59 2.05 -14.34
C LEU A 165 -8.87 3.31 -13.81
N ASN A 166 -8.44 3.28 -12.55
CA ASN A 166 -7.83 4.44 -11.89
C ASN A 166 -6.40 4.75 -12.39
N GLN A 167 -5.66 3.76 -12.90
CA GLN A 167 -4.36 3.99 -13.54
C GLN A 167 -4.53 4.61 -14.94
N GLN A 168 -5.55 4.16 -15.67
CA GLN A 168 -5.96 4.76 -16.94
C GLN A 168 -6.37 6.22 -16.71
N ARG A 169 -7.19 6.49 -15.68
CA ARG A 169 -7.60 7.85 -15.28
C ARG A 169 -6.40 8.79 -15.08
N THR A 170 -5.38 8.38 -14.31
CA THR A 170 -4.13 9.16 -14.16
C THR A 170 -3.47 9.45 -15.51
N SER A 171 -3.39 8.43 -16.38
CA SER A 171 -2.72 8.52 -17.66
C SER A 171 -3.43 9.50 -18.59
N ILE A 172 -4.76 9.46 -18.64
CA ILE A 172 -5.61 10.39 -19.42
C ILE A 172 -5.40 11.82 -18.93
N CYS A 173 -5.52 12.07 -17.62
CA CYS A 173 -5.35 13.41 -17.05
C CYS A 173 -3.97 14.00 -17.33
N ASN A 174 -2.92 13.17 -17.23
CA ASN A 174 -1.57 13.59 -17.58
C ASN A 174 -1.41 13.84 -19.10
N ALA A 175 -2.11 13.09 -19.95
CA ALA A 175 -2.03 13.25 -21.40
C ALA A 175 -2.67 14.57 -21.83
N VAL A 176 -3.83 14.91 -21.27
CA VAL A 176 -4.48 16.23 -21.45
C VAL A 176 -3.53 17.35 -21.01
N ALA A 177 -2.93 17.20 -19.83
CA ALA A 177 -2.03 18.23 -19.30
C ALA A 177 -0.77 18.44 -20.16
N VAL A 178 -0.17 17.35 -20.66
CA VAL A 178 0.97 17.43 -21.59
C VAL A 178 0.57 18.03 -22.93
N ALA A 179 -0.55 17.59 -23.51
CA ALA A 179 -1.02 18.08 -24.80
C ALA A 179 -1.33 19.57 -24.75
N GLY A 180 -2.05 20.03 -23.72
CA GLY A 180 -2.31 21.47 -23.53
C GLY A 180 -1.04 22.27 -23.30
N PHE A 181 -0.11 21.78 -22.47
CA PHE A 181 1.17 22.46 -22.23
C PHE A 181 2.04 22.58 -23.49
N LEU A 182 2.01 21.57 -24.35
CA LEU A 182 2.76 21.56 -25.61
C LEU A 182 1.98 22.20 -26.78
N ASN A 183 0.77 22.71 -26.55
CA ASN A 183 -0.14 23.16 -27.62
C ASN A 183 -0.27 22.11 -28.75
N ALA A 184 -0.49 20.86 -28.35
CA ALA A 184 -0.63 19.72 -29.24
C ALA A 184 -2.08 19.24 -29.30
N THR A 185 -2.43 18.57 -30.40
CA THR A 185 -3.70 17.86 -30.54
C THR A 185 -3.55 16.48 -29.90
N LEU A 186 -4.40 16.16 -28.94
CA LEU A 186 -4.44 14.87 -28.27
C LEU A 186 -5.35 13.93 -29.04
N LEU A 187 -4.83 12.76 -29.42
CA LEU A 187 -5.70 11.66 -29.84
C LEU A 187 -6.38 11.06 -28.61
N ILE A 188 -7.66 10.69 -28.73
CA ILE A 188 -8.39 10.00 -27.65
C ILE A 188 -7.53 8.85 -27.09
N PRO A 189 -7.20 8.86 -25.78
CA PRO A 189 -6.27 7.89 -25.22
C PRO A 189 -6.74 6.46 -25.44
N ASN A 190 -5.86 5.62 -26.01
CA ASN A 190 -6.18 4.21 -26.22
C ASN A 190 -5.86 3.38 -24.96
N PHE A 191 -6.73 2.43 -24.66
CA PHE A 191 -6.55 1.54 -23.51
C PHE A 191 -5.82 0.27 -23.94
N HIS A 192 -4.63 0.07 -23.39
CA HIS A 192 -3.85 -1.12 -23.68
C HIS A 192 -4.40 -2.31 -22.90
N PHE A 193 -4.75 -3.39 -23.62
CA PHE A 193 -5.21 -4.63 -22.99
C PHE A 193 -4.13 -5.19 -22.06
N HIS A 194 -4.49 -5.50 -20.82
CA HIS A 194 -3.55 -6.02 -19.83
C HIS A 194 -4.04 -7.37 -19.31
N SER A 195 -3.13 -8.36 -19.28
CA SER A 195 -3.41 -9.74 -18.85
C SER A 195 -3.95 -9.92 -17.43
N ILE A 196 -3.79 -8.90 -16.56
CA ILE A 196 -4.26 -8.90 -15.17
C ILE A 196 -5.73 -8.45 -15.13
N TRP A 197 -6.05 -7.34 -15.80
CA TRP A 197 -7.39 -6.75 -15.79
C TRP A 197 -8.33 -7.44 -16.79
N ARG A 198 -7.76 -8.03 -17.85
CA ARG A 198 -8.45 -8.76 -18.93
C ARG A 198 -9.66 -8.01 -19.52
N ASP A 199 -9.59 -6.68 -19.51
CA ASP A 199 -10.67 -5.80 -19.95
C ASP A 199 -10.30 -5.18 -21.31
N PRO A 200 -11.03 -5.52 -22.39
CA PRO A 200 -10.78 -4.99 -23.73
C PRO A 200 -11.51 -3.67 -24.01
N SER A 201 -12.17 -3.07 -23.01
CA SER A 201 -12.91 -1.81 -23.16
C SER A 201 -12.06 -0.70 -23.78
N LYS A 202 -12.71 0.11 -24.59
CA LYS A 202 -12.18 1.34 -25.20
C LYS A 202 -12.55 2.56 -24.37
N PHE A 203 -12.14 3.75 -24.82
CA PHE A 203 -12.42 5.00 -24.13
C PHE A 203 -13.93 5.22 -23.93
N ARG A 204 -14.71 5.25 -25.03
CA ARG A 204 -16.18 5.40 -25.04
C ARG A 204 -16.96 4.38 -24.20
N ASP A 205 -16.37 3.21 -23.96
CA ASP A 205 -17.01 2.18 -23.17
C ASP A 205 -17.05 2.54 -21.69
N ILE A 206 -16.06 3.29 -21.21
CA ILE A 206 -15.86 3.65 -19.81
C ILE A 206 -16.23 5.12 -19.56
N TYR A 207 -15.88 6.01 -20.48
CA TYR A 207 -16.06 7.45 -20.34
C TYR A 207 -16.92 8.00 -21.48
N ASP A 208 -17.62 9.09 -21.19
CA ASP A 208 -18.38 9.85 -22.18
C ASP A 208 -17.41 10.61 -23.11
N GLU A 209 -17.27 10.11 -24.34
CA GLU A 209 -16.29 10.60 -25.32
C GLU A 209 -16.62 12.02 -25.81
N ASP A 210 -17.89 12.28 -26.14
CA ASP A 210 -18.34 13.57 -26.66
C ASP A 210 -18.29 14.65 -25.58
N TYR A 211 -18.70 14.30 -24.35
CA TYR A 211 -18.58 15.20 -23.20
C TYR A 211 -17.12 15.51 -22.86
N PHE A 212 -16.22 14.54 -22.99
CA PHE A 212 -14.79 14.74 -22.77
C PHE A 212 -14.18 15.71 -23.80
N ILE A 213 -14.50 15.55 -25.09
CA ILE A 213 -14.02 16.42 -26.17
C ILE A 213 -14.55 17.86 -25.99
N SER A 214 -15.87 18.01 -25.83
CA SER A 214 -16.52 19.32 -25.70
C SER A 214 -16.05 20.08 -24.44
N THR A 215 -15.86 19.39 -23.31
CA THR A 215 -15.39 20.03 -22.09
C THR A 215 -13.97 20.60 -22.21
N LEU A 216 -13.14 20.02 -23.08
CA LEU A 216 -11.74 20.41 -23.28
C LEU A 216 -11.51 21.34 -24.48
N GLU A 217 -12.53 21.62 -25.29
CA GLU A 217 -12.38 22.25 -26.62
C GLU A 217 -11.57 23.56 -26.64
N ASN A 218 -11.68 24.36 -25.57
CA ASN A 218 -10.99 25.66 -25.44
C ASN A 218 -9.63 25.55 -24.74
N ASP A 219 -9.28 24.38 -24.22
CA ASP A 219 -8.08 24.15 -23.41
C ASP A 219 -7.10 23.19 -24.10
N VAL A 220 -7.61 22.15 -24.77
CA VAL A 220 -6.85 21.13 -25.50
C VAL A 220 -7.68 20.60 -26.67
N ARG A 221 -7.13 20.62 -27.89
CA ARG A 221 -7.77 19.93 -29.02
C ARG A 221 -7.71 18.43 -28.82
N VAL A 222 -8.86 17.79 -28.79
CA VAL A 222 -8.99 16.33 -28.72
C VAL A 222 -9.68 15.83 -29.99
N VAL A 223 -9.12 14.81 -30.63
CA VAL A 223 -9.67 14.23 -31.86
C VAL A 223 -9.68 12.70 -31.78
N ASP A 224 -10.57 12.07 -32.54
CA ASP A 224 -10.69 10.60 -32.60
C ASP A 224 -9.62 9.98 -33.52
N LYS A 225 -9.28 10.66 -34.62
CA LYS A 225 -8.40 10.19 -35.68
C LYS A 225 -7.39 11.25 -36.08
N ILE A 226 -6.22 10.77 -36.49
CA ILE A 226 -5.21 11.60 -37.13
C ILE A 226 -5.65 11.80 -38.60
N PRO A 227 -5.48 13.00 -39.18
CA PRO A 227 -5.79 13.22 -40.59
C PRO A 227 -5.08 12.23 -41.52
N LEU A 228 -5.81 11.73 -42.52
CA LEU A 228 -5.34 10.67 -43.43
C LEU A 228 -4.02 11.04 -44.11
N TYR A 229 -3.89 12.27 -44.61
CA TYR A 229 -2.68 12.76 -45.28
C TYR A 229 -1.43 12.73 -44.38
N LEU A 230 -1.57 12.84 -43.05
CA LEU A 230 -0.44 12.70 -42.12
C LEU A 230 -0.07 11.25 -41.87
N MET A 231 -1.06 10.35 -41.89
CA MET A 231 -0.91 8.92 -41.65
C MET A 231 -0.39 8.15 -42.87
N GLU A 232 -0.54 8.70 -44.08
CA GLU A 232 0.08 8.14 -45.31
C GLU A 232 1.59 7.97 -45.17
N ARG A 233 2.27 8.91 -44.50
CA ARG A 233 3.72 8.82 -44.21
C ARG A 233 4.12 7.63 -43.33
N PHE A 234 3.14 6.97 -42.72
CA PHE A 234 3.33 5.83 -41.82
C PHE A 234 2.57 4.59 -42.34
N ASP A 235 2.22 4.53 -43.63
CA ASP A 235 1.43 3.46 -44.25
C ASP A 235 0.10 3.19 -43.52
N HIS A 236 -0.51 4.25 -42.97
CA HIS A 236 -1.70 4.16 -42.11
C HIS A 236 -1.54 3.23 -40.89
N ASN A 237 -0.30 2.94 -40.48
CA ASN A 237 -0.01 2.02 -39.39
C ASN A 237 0.61 2.75 -38.18
N MET A 238 -0.11 2.77 -37.06
CA MET A 238 0.33 3.39 -35.81
C MET A 238 1.60 2.75 -35.22
N THR A 239 1.96 1.54 -35.66
CA THR A 239 3.21 0.87 -35.24
C THR A 239 4.45 1.51 -35.87
N ASN A 240 4.29 2.12 -37.05
CA ASN A 240 5.38 2.81 -37.77
C ASN A 240 5.64 4.21 -37.22
N VAL A 241 4.69 4.78 -36.46
CA VAL A 241 4.85 6.08 -35.79
C VAL A 241 5.92 5.97 -34.70
N TYR A 242 6.80 6.97 -34.64
CA TYR A 242 7.87 7.03 -33.64
C TYR A 242 7.33 6.90 -32.21
N ASN A 243 7.74 5.83 -31.51
CA ASN A 243 7.39 5.61 -30.12
C ASN A 243 8.40 6.29 -29.18
N PHE A 244 7.99 7.42 -28.62
CA PHE A 244 8.75 8.19 -27.65
C PHE A 244 8.68 7.57 -26.25
N ARG A 245 9.82 7.10 -25.73
CA ARG A 245 9.91 6.47 -24.40
C ARG A 245 10.26 7.48 -23.31
N VAL A 246 9.25 7.94 -22.58
CA VAL A 246 9.42 8.87 -21.46
C VAL A 246 9.81 8.13 -20.16
N LYS A 247 10.73 8.69 -19.39
CA LYS A 247 11.10 8.16 -18.06
C LYS A 247 9.94 8.33 -17.07
N ALA A 248 9.87 7.46 -16.06
CA ALA A 248 8.81 7.60 -15.06
C ALA A 248 9.04 8.89 -14.26
N TRP A 249 7.96 9.62 -13.98
CA TRP A 249 7.98 10.89 -13.27
C TRP A 249 8.85 11.96 -13.94
N SER A 250 8.88 12.02 -15.27
CA SER A 250 9.55 13.11 -15.98
C SER A 250 8.93 14.46 -15.64
N SER A 251 9.78 15.48 -15.49
CA SER A 251 9.36 16.85 -15.23
C SER A 251 8.67 17.45 -16.47
N ILE A 252 7.89 18.51 -16.27
CA ILE A 252 7.29 19.22 -17.41
C ILE A 252 8.35 19.79 -18.37
N HIS A 253 9.51 20.19 -17.84
CA HIS A 253 10.62 20.72 -18.63
C HIS A 253 11.14 19.69 -19.63
N TYR A 254 11.20 18.41 -19.25
CA TYR A 254 11.56 17.33 -20.17
C TYR A 254 10.63 17.25 -21.38
N TYR A 255 9.33 17.51 -21.20
CA TYR A 255 8.38 17.55 -22.31
C TYR A 255 8.66 18.74 -23.24
N LYS A 256 8.99 19.91 -22.68
CA LYS A 256 9.36 21.09 -23.47
C LYS A 256 10.68 20.91 -24.24
N GLU A 257 11.70 20.34 -23.60
CA GLU A 257 13.06 20.31 -24.13
C GLU A 257 13.32 19.09 -25.02
N VAL A 258 12.62 17.98 -24.79
CA VAL A 258 12.90 16.70 -25.47
C VAL A 258 11.71 16.21 -26.30
N VAL A 259 10.49 16.33 -25.79
CA VAL A 259 9.29 15.83 -26.50
C VAL A 259 8.84 16.81 -27.58
N LEU A 260 8.80 18.11 -27.28
CA LEU A 260 8.33 19.12 -28.22
C LEU A 260 9.16 19.21 -29.51
N PRO A 261 10.51 19.19 -29.49
CA PRO A 261 11.27 19.23 -30.75
C PRO A 261 10.96 18.03 -31.65
N ARG A 262 10.82 16.83 -31.07
CA ARG A 262 10.42 15.62 -31.81
C ARG A 262 8.99 15.69 -32.31
N LEU A 263 8.07 16.28 -31.55
CA LEU A 263 6.70 16.51 -32.01
C LEU A 263 6.67 17.43 -33.23
N LEU A 264 7.47 18.49 -33.23
CA LEU A 264 7.54 19.44 -34.34
C LEU A 264 8.12 18.82 -35.62
N GLU A 265 9.14 17.97 -35.45
CA GLU A 265 9.80 17.21 -36.53
C GLU A 265 8.87 16.15 -37.14
N GLU A 266 8.35 15.24 -36.31
CA GLU A 266 7.57 14.09 -36.78
C GLU A 266 6.11 14.44 -37.09
N LYS A 267 5.59 15.54 -36.53
CA LYS A 267 4.16 15.95 -36.48
C LYS A 267 3.21 14.97 -35.81
N VAL A 268 3.55 13.68 -35.73
CA VAL A 268 2.78 12.64 -35.06
C VAL A 268 3.74 11.83 -34.21
N ILE A 269 3.49 11.75 -32.90
CA ILE A 269 4.27 10.92 -31.99
C ILE A 269 3.37 10.00 -31.17
N ARG A 270 3.90 8.82 -30.86
CA ARG A 270 3.30 7.87 -29.93
C ARG A 270 4.08 7.88 -28.62
N ILE A 271 3.40 7.90 -27.49
CA ILE A 271 4.05 7.77 -26.18
C ILE A 271 3.49 6.53 -25.47
N SER A 272 4.24 5.44 -25.53
CA SER A 272 3.86 4.18 -24.89
C SER A 272 5.04 3.47 -24.20
N PRO A 273 4.89 3.04 -22.93
CA PRO A 273 3.71 3.17 -22.07
C PRO A 273 3.66 4.52 -21.33
N PHE A 274 2.46 5.09 -21.11
CA PHE A 274 2.29 6.42 -20.50
C PHE A 274 1.94 6.45 -18.99
N ALA A 275 1.87 5.29 -18.34
CA ALA A 275 1.59 5.24 -16.90
C ALA A 275 2.68 5.96 -16.08
N ASN A 276 2.27 6.92 -15.25
CA ASN A 276 3.13 7.71 -14.35
C ASN A 276 4.32 8.41 -15.05
N ARG A 277 4.11 8.96 -16.25
CA ARG A 277 5.17 9.64 -17.02
C ARG A 277 5.33 11.13 -16.77
N LEU A 278 4.33 11.78 -16.14
CA LEU A 278 4.41 13.19 -15.73
C LEU A 278 4.49 13.29 -14.20
N SER A 279 5.47 14.05 -13.70
CA SER A 279 5.70 14.32 -12.28
C SER A 279 4.57 15.13 -11.61
N PHE A 280 4.48 15.08 -10.28
CA PHE A 280 3.45 15.82 -9.51
C PHE A 280 3.82 17.28 -9.20
N ASP A 281 5.07 17.69 -9.43
CA ASP A 281 5.60 19.04 -9.21
C ASP A 281 5.40 19.98 -10.42
N ALA A 282 4.48 19.64 -11.32
CA ALA A 282 4.17 20.45 -12.49
C ALA A 282 3.61 21.83 -12.08
N PRO A 283 3.87 22.89 -12.89
CA PRO A 283 3.46 24.25 -12.60
C PRO A 283 1.92 24.43 -12.64
N PRO A 284 1.39 25.52 -12.05
CA PRO A 284 -0.06 25.70 -11.87
C PRO A 284 -0.89 25.55 -13.15
N ALA A 285 -0.40 26.04 -14.30
CA ALA A 285 -1.11 25.90 -15.58
C ALA A 285 -1.31 24.42 -16.00
N VAL A 286 -0.33 23.56 -15.70
CA VAL A 286 -0.40 22.11 -16.00
C VAL A 286 -1.28 21.39 -14.99
N GLN A 287 -1.21 21.80 -13.72
CA GLN A 287 -2.10 21.27 -12.68
C GLN A 287 -3.56 21.62 -12.98
N ARG A 288 -3.85 22.84 -13.46
CA ARG A 288 -5.19 23.25 -13.90
C ARG A 288 -5.77 22.28 -14.92
N LEU A 289 -4.98 21.89 -15.94
CA LEU A 289 -5.41 20.93 -16.95
C LEU A 289 -5.65 19.53 -16.38
N ARG A 290 -4.85 19.08 -15.40
CA ARG A 290 -5.12 17.83 -14.68
C ARG A 290 -6.44 17.90 -13.90
N CYS A 291 -6.71 19.03 -13.24
CA CYS A 291 -7.96 19.25 -12.51
C CYS A 291 -9.16 19.21 -13.46
N LEU A 292 -9.09 19.98 -14.57
CA LEU A 292 -10.12 20.04 -15.59
C LEU A 292 -10.40 18.65 -16.17
N ALA A 293 -9.36 17.93 -16.57
CA ALA A 293 -9.51 16.58 -17.08
C ALA A 293 -10.14 15.64 -16.04
N ASN A 294 -9.66 15.67 -14.80
CA ASN A 294 -10.03 14.67 -13.80
C ASN A 294 -11.42 14.87 -13.21
N TYR A 295 -11.80 16.12 -12.92
CA TYR A 295 -13.02 16.43 -12.16
C TYR A 295 -14.16 16.95 -13.02
N GLU A 296 -13.86 17.54 -14.18
CA GLU A 296 -14.88 18.17 -15.04
C GLU A 296 -15.07 17.38 -16.35
N ALA A 297 -14.01 16.98 -17.06
CA ALA A 297 -14.12 16.35 -18.38
C ALA A 297 -14.34 14.83 -18.33
N LEU A 298 -13.72 14.13 -17.38
CA LEU A 298 -13.85 12.68 -17.26
C LEU A 298 -15.12 12.28 -16.50
N ARG A 299 -16.19 12.08 -17.26
CA ARG A 299 -17.46 11.48 -16.81
C ARG A 299 -17.57 10.03 -17.29
N PHE A 300 -18.14 9.15 -16.48
CA PHE A 300 -18.42 7.77 -16.92
C PHE A 300 -19.43 7.76 -18.07
N SER A 301 -19.33 6.77 -18.95
CA SER A 301 -20.27 6.55 -20.05
C SER A 301 -21.69 6.36 -19.53
N ASN A 302 -22.69 6.74 -20.33
CA ASN A 302 -24.10 6.72 -19.90
C ASN A 302 -24.57 5.36 -19.32
N PRO A 303 -24.21 4.19 -19.88
CA PRO A 303 -24.59 2.91 -19.29
C PRO A 303 -24.04 2.68 -17.88
N ILE A 304 -22.78 3.07 -17.62
CA ILE A 304 -22.15 2.94 -16.31
C ILE A 304 -22.77 3.93 -15.33
N LEU A 305 -22.96 5.18 -15.76
CA LEU A 305 -23.52 6.23 -14.93
C LEU A 305 -24.94 5.90 -14.49
N THR A 306 -25.80 5.53 -15.44
CA THR A 306 -27.22 5.21 -15.18
C THR A 306 -27.35 4.07 -14.16
N LEU A 307 -26.59 2.99 -14.34
CA LEU A 307 -26.60 1.89 -13.38
C LEU A 307 -26.03 2.33 -12.03
N GLY A 308 -24.91 3.05 -12.02
CA GLY A 308 -24.32 3.58 -10.78
C GLY A 308 -25.28 4.44 -9.96
N GLU A 309 -25.99 5.36 -10.60
CA GLU A 309 -27.00 6.23 -9.97
C GLU A 309 -28.23 5.44 -9.49
N ALA A 310 -28.67 4.44 -10.26
CA ALA A 310 -29.74 3.55 -9.84
C ALA A 310 -29.37 2.76 -8.57
N LEU A 311 -28.15 2.22 -8.50
CA LEU A 311 -27.69 1.48 -7.32
C LEU A 311 -27.46 2.40 -6.10
N VAL A 312 -27.02 3.65 -6.32
CA VAL A 312 -26.99 4.66 -5.25
C VAL A 312 -28.40 4.93 -4.72
N SER A 313 -29.38 5.09 -5.61
CA SER A 313 -30.78 5.33 -5.23
C SER A 313 -31.34 4.17 -4.42
N ARG A 314 -31.12 2.92 -4.85
CA ARG A 314 -31.49 1.71 -4.09
C ARG A 314 -30.82 1.64 -2.72
N MET A 315 -29.54 2.01 -2.62
CA MET A 315 -28.86 2.10 -1.31
C MET A 315 -29.51 3.13 -0.38
N LYS A 316 -29.88 4.30 -0.93
CA LYS A 316 -30.59 5.35 -0.18
C LYS A 316 -31.97 4.89 0.25
N GLU A 317 -32.72 4.22 -0.61
CA GLU A 317 -34.04 3.64 -0.31
C GLU A 317 -33.96 2.60 0.81
N ARG A 318 -32.98 1.70 0.77
CA ARG A 318 -32.76 0.71 1.85
C ARG A 318 -32.41 1.39 3.17
N SER A 319 -31.69 2.50 3.12
CA SER A 319 -31.22 3.26 4.29
C SER A 319 -32.11 4.45 4.68
N VAL A 320 -33.38 4.49 4.25
CA VAL A 320 -34.33 5.58 4.57
C VAL A 320 -34.43 5.85 6.07
N ASN A 321 -34.41 4.80 6.89
CA ASN A 321 -34.44 4.92 8.36
C ASN A 321 -33.21 5.64 8.95
N HIS A 322 -32.16 5.84 8.15
CA HIS A 322 -30.95 6.61 8.48
C HIS A 322 -30.82 7.86 7.58
N GLY A 323 -31.93 8.38 7.06
CA GLY A 323 -31.95 9.55 6.18
C GLY A 323 -31.28 9.30 4.82
N GLY A 324 -31.30 8.06 4.34
CA GLY A 324 -30.63 7.64 3.10
C GLY A 324 -29.11 7.57 3.21
N LYS A 325 -28.55 7.61 4.43
CA LYS A 325 -27.11 7.54 4.67
C LYS A 325 -26.67 6.09 4.82
N TYR A 326 -25.57 5.76 4.14
CA TYR A 326 -24.93 4.45 4.22
C TYR A 326 -23.41 4.59 4.25
N VAL A 327 -22.76 3.53 4.72
CA VAL A 327 -21.30 3.38 4.69
C VAL A 327 -20.92 2.58 3.46
N SER A 328 -19.84 2.95 2.78
CA SER A 328 -19.23 2.10 1.75
C SER A 328 -17.85 1.65 2.19
N VAL A 329 -17.58 0.35 2.11
CA VAL A 329 -16.30 -0.26 2.50
C VAL A 329 -15.61 -0.81 1.26
N HIS A 330 -14.43 -0.26 0.93
CA HIS A 330 -13.55 -0.86 -0.08
C HIS A 330 -12.61 -1.86 0.59
N LEU A 331 -12.90 -3.15 0.38
CA LEU A 331 -12.22 -4.28 1.01
C LEU A 331 -11.29 -4.98 0.03
N ARG A 332 -9.98 -4.90 0.29
CA ARG A 332 -8.95 -5.63 -0.48
C ARG A 332 -8.46 -6.87 0.26
N PHE A 333 -9.25 -7.93 0.20
CA PHE A 333 -8.93 -9.24 0.79
C PHE A 333 -9.07 -10.38 -0.26
N GLU A 334 -8.70 -10.10 -1.50
CA GLU A 334 -8.66 -11.07 -2.60
C GLU A 334 -7.37 -11.91 -2.57
N GLU A 335 -7.39 -13.08 -3.22
CA GLU A 335 -6.27 -14.04 -3.21
C GLU A 335 -4.92 -13.38 -3.57
N ASP A 336 -4.90 -12.48 -4.57
CA ASP A 336 -3.69 -11.79 -5.00
C ASP A 336 -3.12 -10.89 -3.88
N MET A 337 -3.99 -10.16 -3.17
CA MET A 337 -3.61 -9.26 -2.10
C MET A 337 -3.14 -10.02 -0.86
N VAL A 338 -3.86 -11.08 -0.49
CA VAL A 338 -3.52 -11.96 0.65
C VAL A 338 -2.16 -12.61 0.38
N ALA A 339 -1.96 -13.22 -0.80
CA ALA A 339 -0.72 -13.88 -1.19
C ALA A 339 0.46 -12.90 -1.31
N PHE A 340 0.27 -11.75 -1.95
CA PHE A 340 1.33 -10.74 -2.13
C PHE A 340 1.81 -10.14 -0.80
N SER A 341 0.93 -10.04 0.19
CA SER A 341 1.25 -9.46 1.48
C SER A 341 2.29 -10.26 2.25
N CYS A 342 2.41 -11.56 1.99
CA CYS A 342 3.22 -12.49 2.77
C CYS A 342 2.92 -12.47 4.28
N CYS A 343 1.70 -12.09 4.66
CA CYS A 343 1.22 -12.17 6.03
C CYS A 343 0.71 -13.59 6.31
N VAL A 344 0.74 -13.99 7.58
CA VAL A 344 0.19 -15.28 8.05
C VAL A 344 -1.10 -14.96 8.78
N PHE A 345 -2.26 -15.29 8.21
CA PHE A 345 -3.56 -15.06 8.85
C PHE A 345 -3.96 -16.29 9.69
N ASP A 346 -5.23 -16.42 10.04
CA ASP A 346 -5.72 -17.49 10.92
C ASP A 346 -6.20 -18.74 10.15
N GLY A 347 -5.76 -18.92 8.89
CA GLY A 347 -6.09 -20.07 8.05
C GLY A 347 -5.26 -21.33 8.28
N GLY A 348 -4.23 -21.26 9.13
CA GLY A 348 -3.37 -22.39 9.46
C GLY A 348 -2.50 -22.85 8.28
N GLU A 349 -2.03 -24.10 8.34
CA GLU A 349 -1.10 -24.65 7.35
C GLU A 349 -1.68 -24.72 5.93
N GLN A 350 -2.99 -24.92 5.79
CA GLN A 350 -3.63 -24.97 4.48
C GLN A 350 -3.55 -23.61 3.78
N GLU A 351 -3.90 -22.54 4.48
CA GLU A 351 -3.76 -21.19 3.93
C GLU A 351 -2.31 -20.85 3.60
N GLU A 352 -1.35 -21.28 4.43
CA GLU A 352 0.07 -21.08 4.13
C GLU A 352 0.46 -21.74 2.81
N LYS A 353 0.07 -23.01 2.59
CA LYS A 353 0.31 -23.74 1.34
C LYS A 353 -0.37 -23.06 0.15
N ASP A 354 -1.64 -22.66 0.29
CA ASP A 354 -2.39 -21.95 -0.74
C ASP A 354 -1.69 -20.64 -1.13
N MET A 355 -1.23 -19.86 -0.14
CA MET A 355 -0.54 -18.59 -0.38
C MET A 355 0.85 -18.77 -0.98
N ILE A 356 1.55 -19.88 -0.71
CA ILE A 356 2.78 -20.24 -1.43
C ILE A 356 2.45 -20.54 -2.90
N ALA A 357 1.46 -21.39 -3.17
CA ALA A 357 1.06 -21.75 -4.53
C ALA A 357 0.59 -20.53 -5.33
N ALA A 358 -0.24 -19.67 -4.74
CA ALA A 358 -0.69 -18.42 -5.35
C ALA A 358 0.48 -17.48 -5.68
N ARG A 359 1.48 -17.37 -4.79
CA ARG A 359 2.69 -16.58 -5.03
C ARG A 359 3.51 -17.09 -6.20
N GLU A 360 3.67 -18.40 -6.32
CA GLU A 360 4.40 -19.00 -7.43
C GLU A 360 3.66 -18.85 -8.76
N ARG A 361 2.33 -19.07 -8.78
CA ARG A 361 1.50 -18.81 -9.97
C ARG A 361 1.55 -17.35 -10.43
N GLY A 362 1.42 -16.41 -9.49
CA GLY A 362 1.26 -14.99 -9.81
C GLY A 362 2.54 -14.23 -10.11
N TRP A 363 3.66 -14.56 -9.44
CA TRP A 363 4.90 -13.77 -9.52
C TRP A 363 6.17 -14.58 -9.81
N LYS A 364 6.04 -15.89 -10.12
CA LYS A 364 7.11 -16.76 -10.64
C LYS A 364 8.46 -16.57 -9.93
N GLY A 365 8.62 -17.15 -8.74
CA GLY A 365 9.87 -17.11 -8.00
C GLY A 365 10.25 -15.75 -7.38
N LYS A 366 9.45 -14.68 -7.55
CA LYS A 366 9.73 -13.35 -6.96
C LYS A 366 9.96 -13.40 -5.45
N PHE A 367 9.22 -14.26 -4.75
CA PHE A 367 9.23 -14.35 -3.30
C PHE A 367 10.22 -15.38 -2.77
N THR A 368 10.76 -16.25 -3.64
CA THR A 368 11.68 -17.35 -3.31
C THR A 368 13.11 -17.09 -3.80
N LYS A 369 13.41 -15.87 -4.29
CA LYS A 369 14.77 -15.48 -4.72
C LYS A 369 15.79 -15.64 -3.57
N PRO A 370 17.01 -16.15 -3.86
CA PRO A 370 18.09 -16.21 -2.88
C PRO A 370 18.34 -14.85 -2.20
N GLY A 371 18.55 -14.87 -0.89
CA GLY A 371 18.77 -13.66 -0.07
C GLY A 371 17.50 -12.88 0.29
N ARG A 372 16.31 -13.28 -0.18
CA ARG A 372 15.04 -12.64 0.22
C ARG A 372 14.48 -13.28 1.50
N THR A 373 14.50 -12.52 2.60
CA THR A 373 13.87 -12.95 3.86
C THR A 373 12.47 -12.33 4.01
N ILE A 374 11.45 -13.18 4.18
CA ILE A 374 10.08 -12.76 4.49
C ILE A 374 9.91 -12.79 6.01
N ARG A 375 9.46 -11.68 6.60
CA ARG A 375 9.19 -11.56 8.04
C ARG A 375 7.72 -11.15 8.26
N PRO A 376 6.77 -12.10 8.28
CA PRO A 376 5.33 -11.80 8.32
C PRO A 376 4.93 -10.89 9.48
N GLY A 377 5.47 -11.15 10.68
CA GLY A 377 5.21 -10.32 11.86
C GLY A 377 5.62 -8.86 11.68
N ALA A 378 6.79 -8.60 11.09
CA ALA A 378 7.24 -7.24 10.80
C ALA A 378 6.39 -6.58 9.71
N ILE A 379 5.88 -7.34 8.74
CA ILE A 379 4.98 -6.83 7.70
C ILE A 379 3.65 -6.36 8.33
N ARG A 380 3.10 -7.15 9.26
CA ARG A 380 1.88 -6.79 10.02
C ARG A 380 2.09 -5.53 10.86
N LEU A 381 3.15 -5.47 11.65
CA LEU A 381 3.49 -4.31 12.49
C LEU A 381 3.69 -3.03 11.69
N ASN A 382 4.20 -3.14 10.46
CA ASN A 382 4.36 -2.00 9.56
C ASN A 382 3.05 -1.54 8.90
N GLY A 383 1.93 -2.22 9.17
CA GLY A 383 0.63 -1.96 8.58
C GLY A 383 0.55 -2.32 7.11
N LYS A 384 1.35 -3.29 6.64
CA LYS A 384 1.37 -3.68 5.22
C LYS A 384 0.39 -4.80 4.88
N CYS A 385 -0.05 -5.57 5.88
CA CYS A 385 -1.08 -6.57 5.68
C CYS A 385 -2.44 -5.94 5.34
N PRO A 386 -3.26 -6.60 4.51
CA PRO A 386 -4.68 -6.27 4.41
C PRO A 386 -5.39 -6.59 5.72
N LEU A 387 -6.46 -5.85 6.04
CA LEU A 387 -7.33 -6.18 7.16
C LEU A 387 -8.24 -7.34 6.76
N THR A 388 -8.44 -8.32 7.65
CA THR A 388 -9.45 -9.36 7.43
C THR A 388 -10.86 -8.77 7.55
N PRO A 389 -11.90 -9.38 6.95
CA PRO A 389 -13.26 -8.85 7.10
C PRO A 389 -13.71 -8.80 8.57
N LEU A 390 -13.27 -9.75 9.40
CA LEU A 390 -13.45 -9.71 10.85
C LEU A 390 -12.83 -8.46 11.50
N GLU A 391 -11.57 -8.14 11.18
CA GLU A 391 -10.90 -6.94 11.71
C GLU A 391 -11.62 -5.66 11.28
N VAL A 392 -12.15 -5.62 10.05
CA VAL A 392 -12.96 -4.50 9.55
C VAL A 392 -14.25 -4.36 10.34
N GLY A 393 -14.96 -5.45 10.61
CA GLY A 393 -16.19 -5.43 11.38
C GLY A 393 -15.95 -4.94 12.82
N LEU A 394 -14.94 -5.50 13.49
CA LEU A 394 -14.54 -5.07 14.84
C LEU A 394 -14.19 -3.57 14.89
N MET A 395 -13.43 -3.10 13.90
CA MET A 395 -13.08 -1.69 13.78
C MET A 395 -14.33 -0.82 13.65
N LEU A 396 -15.27 -1.17 12.77
CA LEU A 396 -16.49 -0.40 12.54
C LEU A 396 -17.40 -0.38 13.78
N ARG A 397 -17.60 -1.54 14.43
CA ARG A 397 -18.34 -1.64 15.70
C ARG A 397 -17.73 -0.74 16.77
N GLY A 398 -16.40 -0.79 16.94
CA GLY A 398 -15.72 0.08 17.90
C GLY A 398 -15.74 1.56 17.51
N MET A 399 -15.87 1.89 16.21
CA MET A 399 -16.08 3.26 15.74
C MET A 399 -17.51 3.75 15.96
N GLY A 400 -18.41 2.90 16.48
CA GLY A 400 -19.78 3.24 16.85
C GLY A 400 -20.83 2.93 15.79
N PHE A 401 -20.46 2.29 14.67
CA PHE A 401 -21.45 1.77 13.73
C PHE A 401 -22.14 0.55 14.32
N ASP A 402 -23.45 0.47 14.17
CA ASP A 402 -24.27 -0.59 14.74
C ASP A 402 -24.68 -1.62 13.68
N LYS A 403 -25.45 -2.64 14.11
CA LYS A 403 -25.90 -3.73 13.22
C LYS A 403 -26.96 -3.26 12.20
N ASN A 404 -27.60 -2.12 12.44
CA ASN A 404 -28.63 -1.56 11.59
C ASN A 404 -28.04 -0.70 10.47
N THR A 405 -26.78 -0.30 10.62
CA THR A 405 -26.01 0.47 9.62
C THR A 405 -25.98 -0.28 8.28
N PHE A 406 -26.47 0.36 7.22
CA PHE A 406 -26.38 -0.16 5.86
C PHE A 406 -24.96 0.02 5.31
N ILE A 407 -24.38 -1.07 4.80
CA ILE A 407 -23.02 -1.09 4.27
C ILE A 407 -23.03 -1.56 2.82
N PHE A 408 -22.50 -0.74 1.92
CA PHE A 408 -22.12 -1.18 0.59
C PHE A 408 -20.69 -1.74 0.62
N LEU A 409 -20.50 -2.99 0.19
CA LEU A 409 -19.19 -3.63 0.11
C LEU A 409 -18.65 -3.60 -1.32
N ALA A 410 -17.59 -2.83 -1.54
CA ALA A 410 -16.83 -2.80 -2.79
C ALA A 410 -15.59 -3.69 -2.66
N SER A 411 -15.60 -4.85 -3.32
CA SER A 411 -14.46 -5.77 -3.35
C SER A 411 -14.43 -6.60 -4.63
N GLY A 412 -13.25 -7.13 -4.96
CA GLY A 412 -13.16 -8.29 -5.85
C GLY A 412 -13.60 -9.58 -5.14
N LYS A 413 -13.24 -10.73 -5.72
CA LYS A 413 -13.50 -12.04 -5.12
C LYS A 413 -12.68 -12.20 -3.83
N ILE A 414 -13.36 -12.16 -2.69
CA ILE A 414 -12.75 -12.34 -1.36
C ILE A 414 -12.18 -13.75 -1.24
N TYR A 415 -10.94 -13.86 -0.74
CA TYR A 415 -10.29 -15.14 -0.46
C TYR A 415 -11.04 -15.88 0.66
N ASN A 416 -11.37 -17.15 0.43
CA ASN A 416 -12.12 -18.00 1.35
C ASN A 416 -13.31 -17.24 2.00
N ALA A 417 -14.19 -16.71 1.15
CA ALA A 417 -15.26 -15.81 1.53
C ALA A 417 -16.19 -16.40 2.60
N GLU A 418 -16.52 -17.69 2.50
CA GLU A 418 -17.35 -18.40 3.48
C GLU A 418 -16.80 -18.27 4.90
N LYS A 419 -15.50 -18.54 5.09
CA LYS A 419 -14.84 -18.38 6.38
C LYS A 419 -14.73 -16.92 6.80
N TYR A 420 -14.19 -16.08 5.91
CA TYR A 420 -13.73 -14.75 6.31
C TYR A 420 -14.85 -13.70 6.38
N MET A 421 -15.92 -13.85 5.60
CA MET A 421 -17.05 -12.90 5.62
C MET A 421 -18.04 -13.17 6.75
N ALA A 422 -18.14 -14.41 7.25
CA ALA A 422 -19.14 -14.78 8.25
C ALA A 422 -19.17 -13.84 9.47
N PRO A 423 -18.03 -13.48 10.12
CA PRO A 423 -18.07 -12.56 11.25
C PRO A 423 -18.46 -11.13 10.88
N LEU A 424 -18.11 -10.68 9.67
CA LEU A 424 -18.47 -9.34 9.20
C LEU A 424 -19.97 -9.21 8.96
N LEU A 425 -20.58 -10.24 8.35
CA LEU A 425 -22.03 -10.32 8.14
C LEU A 425 -22.79 -10.46 9.46
N GLU A 426 -22.23 -11.17 10.45
CA GLU A 426 -22.81 -11.27 11.79
C GLU A 426 -22.89 -9.90 12.50
N MET A 427 -21.83 -9.08 12.36
CA MET A 427 -21.79 -7.72 12.93
C MET A 427 -22.64 -6.71 12.14
N PHE A 428 -22.81 -6.93 10.84
CA PHE A 428 -23.49 -6.02 9.90
C PHE A 428 -24.36 -6.81 8.90
N PRO A 429 -25.56 -7.24 9.32
CA PRO A 429 -26.46 -8.02 8.46
C PRO A 429 -27.00 -7.22 7.26
N ASN A 430 -27.05 -5.88 7.34
CA ASN A 430 -27.49 -4.99 6.27
C ASN A 430 -26.38 -4.66 5.26
N MET A 431 -25.51 -5.64 4.99
CA MET A 431 -24.42 -5.50 4.02
C MET A 431 -24.89 -5.92 2.63
N LEU A 432 -24.64 -5.05 1.65
CA LEU A 432 -25.07 -5.21 0.27
C LEU A 432 -23.87 -5.09 -0.67
N THR A 433 -23.84 -5.92 -1.71
CA THR A 433 -22.91 -5.79 -2.83
C THR A 433 -23.65 -5.28 -4.07
N LYS A 434 -22.92 -4.92 -5.12
CA LYS A 434 -23.54 -4.53 -6.40
C LYS A 434 -24.41 -5.64 -6.98
N GLU A 435 -24.01 -6.90 -6.81
CA GLU A 435 -24.76 -8.10 -7.24
C GLU A 435 -26.08 -8.28 -6.46
N MET A 436 -26.15 -7.80 -5.22
CA MET A 436 -27.39 -7.83 -4.43
C MET A 436 -28.33 -6.66 -4.74
N LEU A 437 -27.78 -5.55 -5.26
CA LEU A 437 -28.52 -4.34 -5.56
C LEU A 437 -29.06 -4.30 -6.98
N ALA A 438 -28.41 -4.99 -7.92
CA ALA A 438 -28.77 -5.04 -9.32
C ALA A 438 -29.36 -6.40 -9.70
N SER A 439 -30.28 -6.40 -10.65
CA SER A 439 -30.70 -7.65 -11.30
C SER A 439 -29.57 -8.24 -12.13
N GLU A 440 -29.67 -9.54 -12.45
CA GLU A 440 -28.67 -10.21 -13.28
C GLU A 440 -28.57 -9.57 -14.68
N ASP A 441 -29.70 -9.14 -15.23
CA ASP A 441 -29.80 -8.50 -16.55
C ASP A 441 -29.16 -7.11 -16.57
N GLU A 442 -29.37 -6.31 -15.52
CA GLU A 442 -28.74 -5.00 -15.38
C GLU A 442 -27.20 -5.10 -15.32
N LEU A 443 -26.67 -6.16 -14.67
CA LEU A 443 -25.24 -6.35 -14.53
C LEU A 443 -24.60 -7.10 -15.70
N ALA A 444 -25.35 -7.90 -16.45
CA ALA A 444 -24.83 -8.75 -17.52
C ALA A 444 -23.90 -8.01 -18.51
N PRO A 445 -24.19 -6.76 -18.94
CA PRO A 445 -23.31 -6.02 -19.85
C PRO A 445 -21.93 -5.68 -19.27
N PHE A 446 -21.77 -5.72 -17.95
CA PHE A 446 -20.57 -5.27 -17.24
C PHE A 446 -19.75 -6.41 -16.62
N LYS A 447 -20.36 -7.58 -16.34
CA LYS A 447 -19.74 -8.68 -15.57
C LYS A 447 -18.34 -9.11 -16.04
N ASN A 448 -18.06 -9.03 -17.35
CA ASN A 448 -16.77 -9.44 -17.94
C ASN A 448 -15.75 -8.30 -18.08
N TYR A 449 -16.07 -7.08 -17.62
CA TYR A 449 -15.25 -5.89 -17.80
C TYR A 449 -14.85 -5.31 -16.43
N SER A 450 -13.66 -5.67 -15.96
CA SER A 450 -13.20 -5.32 -14.61
C SER A 450 -13.18 -3.82 -14.34
N SER A 451 -12.87 -2.99 -15.34
CA SER A 451 -12.85 -1.52 -15.21
C SER A 451 -14.25 -0.94 -15.17
N ARG A 452 -15.20 -1.49 -15.92
CA ARG A 452 -16.61 -1.05 -15.88
C ARG A 452 -17.27 -1.42 -14.55
N MET A 453 -17.04 -2.64 -14.06
CA MET A 453 -17.51 -3.06 -12.73
C MET A 453 -16.94 -2.19 -11.61
N ALA A 454 -15.65 -1.86 -11.68
CA ALA A 454 -15.01 -0.95 -10.72
C ALA A 454 -15.55 0.49 -10.80
N ALA A 455 -16.03 0.94 -11.97
CA ALA A 455 -16.62 2.27 -12.15
C ALA A 455 -18.00 2.36 -11.48
N ILE A 456 -18.79 1.29 -11.50
CA ILE A 456 -20.05 1.18 -10.74
C ILE A 456 -19.76 1.26 -9.24
N ASP A 457 -18.82 0.44 -8.73
CA ASP A 457 -18.39 0.48 -7.33
C ASP A 457 -17.90 1.88 -6.92
N TYR A 458 -17.18 2.56 -7.82
CA TYR A 458 -16.67 3.92 -7.60
C TYR A 458 -17.80 4.91 -7.36
N THR A 459 -18.86 4.88 -8.17
CA THR A 459 -20.03 5.77 -8.05
C THR A 459 -20.75 5.56 -6.72
N ILE A 460 -21.00 4.30 -6.34
CA ILE A 460 -21.70 3.98 -5.09
C ILE A 460 -20.87 4.39 -3.87
N CYS A 461 -19.54 4.24 -3.93
CA CYS A 461 -18.65 4.69 -2.86
C CYS A 461 -18.47 6.22 -2.83
N LEU A 462 -18.64 6.92 -3.96
CA LEU A 462 -18.52 8.37 -4.05
C LEU A 462 -19.67 9.07 -3.30
N HIS A 463 -20.88 8.51 -3.41
CA HIS A 463 -22.11 9.08 -2.84
C HIS A 463 -22.48 8.57 -1.45
N SER A 464 -21.67 7.70 -0.84
CA SER A 464 -21.88 7.27 0.55
C SER A 464 -21.57 8.39 1.56
N GLU A 465 -22.23 8.36 2.72
CA GLU A 465 -21.93 9.32 3.81
C GLU A 465 -20.53 9.10 4.36
N VAL A 466 -20.11 7.82 4.42
CA VAL A 466 -18.79 7.42 4.92
C VAL A 466 -18.15 6.43 3.96
N PHE A 467 -16.98 6.79 3.43
CA PHE A 467 -16.13 5.85 2.71
C PHE A 467 -15.07 5.26 3.65
N VAL A 468 -14.91 3.93 3.65
CA VAL A 468 -13.91 3.23 4.45
C VAL A 468 -12.95 2.52 3.52
N THR A 469 -11.65 2.82 3.64
CA THR A 469 -10.62 2.15 2.86
C THR A 469 -9.77 1.25 3.75
N THR A 470 -9.77 -0.06 3.49
CA THR A 470 -9.01 -1.02 4.32
C THR A 470 -7.58 -1.20 3.84
N GLN A 471 -7.29 -0.77 2.61
CA GLN A 471 -5.98 -0.85 1.99
C GLN A 471 -5.77 0.31 1.01
N GLY A 472 -4.53 0.79 0.93
CA GLY A 472 -4.15 1.79 -0.06
C GLY A 472 -4.24 1.27 -1.49
N GLY A 473 -4.09 2.16 -2.48
CA GLY A 473 -4.14 1.81 -3.89
C GLY A 473 -4.76 2.94 -4.72
N ASN A 474 -4.87 2.74 -6.03
CA ASN A 474 -5.36 3.79 -6.92
C ASN A 474 -6.86 4.09 -6.72
N PHE A 475 -7.68 3.10 -6.39
CA PHE A 475 -9.11 3.31 -6.14
C PHE A 475 -9.38 4.29 -5.00
N PRO A 476 -8.94 4.04 -3.74
CA PRO A 476 -9.16 5.00 -2.66
C PRO A 476 -8.43 6.32 -2.90
N HIS A 477 -7.28 6.30 -3.58
CA HIS A 477 -6.52 7.50 -3.92
C HIS A 477 -7.34 8.50 -4.75
N PHE A 478 -8.02 8.03 -5.80
CA PHE A 478 -8.88 8.88 -6.63
C PHE A 478 -10.22 9.19 -5.96
N LEU A 479 -10.83 8.21 -5.29
CA LEU A 479 -12.12 8.41 -4.66
C LEU A 479 -12.03 9.46 -3.55
N MET A 480 -10.97 9.44 -2.74
CA MET A 480 -10.77 10.44 -1.69
C MET A 480 -10.65 11.87 -2.24
N GLY A 481 -9.92 12.08 -3.34
CA GLY A 481 -9.81 13.40 -3.96
C GLY A 481 -11.14 13.86 -4.56
N HIS A 482 -11.88 12.96 -5.20
CA HIS A 482 -13.20 13.26 -5.73
C HIS A 482 -14.22 13.58 -4.63
N ARG A 483 -14.19 12.85 -3.51
CA ARG A 483 -15.00 13.19 -2.34
C ARG A 483 -14.64 14.57 -1.78
N ARG A 484 -13.34 14.93 -1.69
CA ARG A 484 -12.94 16.30 -1.31
C ARG A 484 -13.48 17.34 -2.28
N PHE A 485 -13.44 17.05 -3.56
CA PHE A 485 -13.94 17.94 -4.61
C PHE A 485 -15.45 18.19 -4.47
N LEU A 486 -16.24 17.15 -4.18
CA LEU A 486 -17.70 17.25 -4.02
C LEU A 486 -18.15 17.77 -2.65
N TYR A 487 -17.42 17.47 -1.57
CA TYR A 487 -17.84 17.75 -0.19
C TYR A 487 -17.03 18.87 0.46
N GLY A 488 -16.90 20.00 -0.22
CA GLY A 488 -16.37 21.23 0.41
C GLY A 488 -14.91 21.17 0.85
N GLY A 489 -14.11 20.27 0.25
CA GLY A 489 -12.72 20.00 0.64
C GLY A 489 -12.56 18.86 1.65
N HIS A 490 -13.65 18.27 2.13
CA HIS A 490 -13.65 17.14 3.06
C HIS A 490 -13.69 15.79 2.33
N SER A 491 -12.80 14.87 2.65
CA SER A 491 -12.82 13.54 2.01
C SER A 491 -13.96 12.63 2.49
N LYS A 492 -14.60 12.94 3.63
CA LYS A 492 -15.61 12.09 4.31
C LYS A 492 -15.19 10.60 4.29
N THR A 493 -13.94 10.33 4.68
CA THR A 493 -13.30 9.01 4.56
C THR A 493 -12.67 8.56 5.88
N ILE A 494 -12.91 7.31 6.26
CA ILE A 494 -12.18 6.62 7.32
C ILE A 494 -10.99 5.88 6.69
N ARG A 495 -9.78 6.25 7.12
CA ARG A 495 -8.54 5.54 6.79
C ARG A 495 -7.88 5.06 8.09
N PRO A 496 -7.97 3.76 8.42
CA PRO A 496 -7.47 3.28 9.70
C PRO A 496 -5.95 3.31 9.81
N ASP A 497 -5.48 3.54 11.03
CA ASP A 497 -4.07 3.30 11.38
C ASP A 497 -3.85 1.81 11.59
N LYS A 498 -3.45 1.12 10.52
CA LYS A 498 -3.22 -0.33 10.54
C LYS A 498 -2.11 -0.76 11.50
N ARG A 499 -1.14 0.11 11.80
CA ARG A 499 -0.07 -0.22 12.77
C ARG A 499 -0.64 -0.26 14.17
N LYS A 500 -1.49 0.71 14.51
CA LYS A 500 -2.19 0.74 15.78
C LYS A 500 -3.22 -0.38 15.89
N LEU A 501 -3.95 -0.69 14.80
CA LEU A 501 -4.87 -1.83 14.77
C LEU A 501 -4.15 -3.16 14.98
N ALA A 502 -2.97 -3.37 14.40
CA ALA A 502 -2.19 -4.59 14.60
C ALA A 502 -1.93 -4.86 16.10
N LEU A 503 -1.56 -3.82 16.86
CA LEU A 503 -1.35 -3.92 18.30
C LEU A 503 -2.65 -4.21 19.08
N LEU A 504 -3.76 -3.57 18.70
CA LEU A 504 -5.05 -3.74 19.39
C LEU A 504 -5.65 -5.12 19.13
N PHE A 505 -5.54 -5.63 17.91
CA PHE A 505 -6.06 -6.95 17.53
C PHE A 505 -5.18 -8.12 18.00
N ASP A 506 -3.99 -7.84 18.54
CA ASP A 506 -3.12 -8.83 19.19
C ASP A 506 -3.07 -8.65 20.73
N ASN A 507 -3.98 -7.86 21.31
CA ASN A 507 -4.06 -7.65 22.75
C ASN A 507 -5.26 -8.36 23.40
N PRO A 508 -5.15 -9.64 23.81
CA PRO A 508 -6.25 -10.40 24.40
C PRO A 508 -6.78 -9.80 25.71
N ASN A 509 -6.03 -8.90 26.34
CA ASN A 509 -6.41 -8.29 27.62
C ASN A 509 -7.23 -7.02 27.44
N ILE A 510 -7.39 -6.48 26.23
CA ILE A 510 -8.20 -5.28 26.00
C ILE A 510 -9.67 -5.54 26.34
N GLY A 511 -10.30 -4.59 27.05
CA GLY A 511 -11.75 -4.58 27.28
C GLY A 511 -12.47 -3.65 26.30
N TRP A 512 -13.78 -3.84 26.12
CA TRP A 512 -14.57 -3.16 25.09
C TRP A 512 -14.48 -1.63 25.20
N LYS A 513 -14.67 -1.08 26.40
CA LYS A 513 -14.57 0.38 26.65
C LYS A 513 -13.24 0.98 26.16
N SER A 514 -12.12 0.29 26.42
CA SER A 514 -10.81 0.76 25.99
C SER A 514 -10.64 0.63 24.47
N PHE A 515 -11.07 -0.50 23.89
CA PHE A 515 -11.06 -0.73 22.45
C PHE A 515 -11.87 0.33 21.69
N LYS A 516 -13.13 0.57 22.12
CA LYS A 516 -14.02 1.61 21.58
C LYS A 516 -13.38 2.99 21.63
N ARG A 517 -12.79 3.37 22.76
CA ARG A 517 -12.05 4.65 22.88
C ARG A 517 -10.92 4.77 21.84
N HIS A 518 -10.14 3.72 21.61
CA HIS A 518 -9.10 3.74 20.58
C HIS A 518 -9.67 3.89 19.17
N MET A 519 -10.80 3.23 18.87
CA MET A 519 -11.47 3.33 17.57
C MET A 519 -12.07 4.71 17.33
N LEU A 520 -12.75 5.28 18.32
CA LEU A 520 -13.29 6.65 18.26
C LEU A 520 -12.19 7.69 18.04
N ASN A 521 -11.02 7.51 18.67
CA ASN A 521 -9.85 8.36 18.42
C ASN A 521 -9.33 8.23 16.97
N MET A 522 -9.30 7.02 16.39
CA MET A 522 -8.94 6.84 14.98
C MET A 522 -9.96 7.47 14.02
N ARG A 523 -11.26 7.38 14.36
CA ARG A 523 -12.34 8.04 13.62
C ARG A 523 -12.16 9.55 13.63
N SER A 524 -11.96 10.15 14.80
CA SER A 524 -11.70 11.59 14.94
C SER A 524 -10.43 12.04 14.20
N HIS A 525 -9.39 11.21 14.19
CA HIS A 525 -8.18 11.51 13.43
C HIS A 525 -8.43 11.47 11.91
N SER A 526 -9.26 10.55 11.44
CA SER A 526 -9.65 10.48 10.01
C SER A 526 -10.43 11.72 9.57
N ASP A 527 -11.38 12.18 10.40
CA ASP A 527 -12.14 13.42 10.18
C ASP A 527 -11.19 14.64 10.09
N SER A 528 -10.28 14.80 11.05
CA SER A 528 -9.27 15.87 11.01
C SER A 528 -8.38 15.84 9.75
N LYS A 529 -7.97 14.64 9.31
CA LYS A 529 -7.19 14.46 8.06
C LYS A 529 -8.03 14.63 6.80
N GLY A 530 -9.35 14.63 6.91
CA GLY A 530 -10.28 14.80 5.81
C GLY A 530 -10.17 16.14 5.10
N PHE A 531 -9.58 17.16 5.74
CA PHE A 531 -9.32 18.50 5.17
C PHE A 531 -7.85 18.82 4.88
N GLU A 532 -6.97 17.82 4.93
CA GLU A 532 -5.53 18.03 4.66
C GLU A 532 -5.32 18.61 3.25
N LEU A 533 -4.45 19.62 3.15
CA LEU A 533 -4.10 20.25 1.88
C LEU A 533 -2.95 19.50 1.21
N LYS A 534 -2.84 19.66 -0.12
CA LYS A 534 -1.75 19.07 -0.90
C LYS A 534 -0.39 19.62 -0.45
N ARG A 535 0.55 18.73 -0.16
CA ARG A 535 1.98 19.06 -0.04
C ARG A 535 2.68 18.92 -1.40
N PRO A 536 3.90 19.45 -1.61
CA PRO A 536 4.56 19.46 -2.92
C PRO A 536 4.62 18.11 -3.63
N ASN A 537 4.87 17.02 -2.89
CA ASN A 537 4.97 15.66 -3.43
C ASN A 537 3.67 14.85 -3.36
N ASP A 538 2.61 15.40 -2.78
CA ASP A 538 1.32 14.72 -2.69
C ASP A 538 0.63 14.78 -4.06
N SER A 539 -0.18 13.77 -4.37
CA SER A 539 -0.91 13.72 -5.62
C SER A 539 -2.13 14.65 -5.61
N ILE A 540 -2.28 15.40 -6.70
CA ILE A 540 -3.46 16.25 -6.94
C ILE A 540 -4.77 15.46 -7.02
N TYR A 541 -4.70 14.17 -7.38
CA TYR A 541 -5.86 13.28 -7.47
C TYR A 541 -6.37 12.80 -6.10
N SER A 542 -5.57 12.92 -5.03
CA SER A 542 -5.98 12.68 -3.65
C SER A 542 -6.22 13.97 -2.86
N PHE A 543 -5.50 15.03 -3.21
CA PHE A 543 -5.54 16.32 -2.54
C PHE A 543 -5.75 17.42 -3.59
N PRO A 544 -7.00 17.69 -3.98
CA PRO A 544 -7.30 18.72 -4.98
C PRO A 544 -7.08 20.15 -4.45
N CYS A 545 -7.11 20.40 -3.14
CA CYS A 545 -6.94 21.74 -2.59
C CYS A 545 -5.43 22.07 -2.39
N PRO A 546 -4.95 23.27 -2.80
CA PRO A 546 -5.70 24.37 -3.42
C PRO A 546 -5.71 24.36 -4.96
N ASP A 547 -5.00 23.44 -5.61
CA ASP A 547 -4.74 23.51 -7.06
C ASP A 547 -6.00 23.40 -7.94
N CYS A 548 -7.02 22.64 -7.53
CA CYS A 548 -8.26 22.40 -8.27
C CYS A 548 -9.49 23.11 -7.66
N MET A 549 -9.33 23.77 -6.51
CA MET A 549 -10.45 24.30 -5.74
C MET A 549 -10.08 25.63 -5.09
N CYS A 550 -11.05 26.52 -4.95
CA CYS A 550 -10.87 27.84 -4.35
C CYS A 550 -11.68 27.95 -3.07
N ARG A 551 -11.22 28.81 -2.16
CA ARG A 551 -11.98 29.14 -0.96
C ARG A 551 -13.16 30.02 -1.32
N MET A 552 -14.29 29.79 -0.65
CA MET A 552 -15.39 30.76 -0.66
C MET A 552 -15.00 31.98 0.18
N ASN A 553 -15.10 33.18 -0.40
CA ASN A 553 -14.99 34.41 0.37
C ASN A 553 -16.23 34.56 1.25
N LYS A 554 -16.07 35.08 2.48
CA LYS A 554 -17.18 35.28 3.43
C LYS A 554 -18.33 36.15 2.86
N THR A 555 -18.07 36.98 1.86
CA THR A 555 -19.07 37.85 1.20
C THR A 555 -20.05 37.09 0.29
N ASP A 556 -19.66 35.95 -0.28
CA ASP A 556 -20.53 35.14 -1.16
C ASP A 556 -21.56 34.31 -0.38
N SER A 557 -21.44 34.25 0.96
CA SER A 557 -22.36 33.49 1.82
C SER A 557 -23.75 34.14 2.00
N ARG A 558 -23.91 35.41 1.61
CA ARG A 558 -25.18 36.14 1.75
C ARG A 558 -26.10 36.04 0.52
N SER A 559 -25.62 35.53 -0.62
CA SER A 559 -26.37 35.46 -1.87
C SER A 559 -26.97 34.07 -2.16
N LEU A 560 -26.85 33.11 -1.23
CA LEU A 560 -27.31 31.73 -1.42
C LEU A 560 -28.10 31.16 -0.23
N ALA A 561 -28.60 32.00 0.68
CA ALA A 561 -29.68 31.58 1.58
C ALA A 561 -31.03 31.84 0.89
N PRO A 562 -31.93 30.84 0.80
CA PRO A 562 -33.28 31.04 0.25
C PRO A 562 -34.11 32.03 1.08
#